data_AF-A0A2V9MT44-F1
#
_entry.id   AF-A0A2V9MT44-F1
#
_cell.length_a   1.000
_cell.length_b   1.000
_cell.length_c   1.000
_cell.angle_alpha   90.00
_cell.angle_beta   90.00
_cell.angle_gamma   90.00
#
_symmetry.space_group_name_H-M   'P 1'
#
loop_
_entity.id
_entity.type
_entity.pdbx_description
1 polymer ?
#
loop_
_entity_poly.entity_id
_entity_poly.type
_entity_poly.pdbx_seq_one_letter_code
_entity_poly.pdbx_strand_id
1 'polypeptide(L)'
;MSDETFHLVEQALRSGGSGAGFDFLMRRFREEKDYPRLFEARLMKRRHELGLPLIQIEPMEDLPNETRRAYEEGFIEAAREVGGLFLADGNIQRAWPYFRAIGEPAPVAAAIERIESQEEMAPIIEIAFHEGVHPRKGFELILSNYGICRAITSFHQYPGRNGREDCLRILIRRVHGDLVENLKRTISQNEGQASETRNIPALMAGRDWLFEGNSYYLDTSHVVSVIQFSLELNDRETLALALELTEYGSRLSSLFQYRGDPPFQNVFPDHGIYLRALLGERVEEAIRHFRNKLTEGDPSEMGSGPAQVLVRLLARLERYAEAIEVSLEYLPHTDPTQLACPSVLQLCQLAGDYAQLMKLARQQGDLLSFAAGVLQT
;
A
#
# COMPACT_ATOMS: atom_id res chain seq x y z
N MET A 1 -22.97 -17.22 36.26
CA MET A 1 -22.85 -18.70 36.18
C MET A 1 -23.56 -19.29 37.38
N SER A 2 -24.38 -20.33 37.19
CA SER A 2 -25.14 -20.97 38.28
C SER A 2 -24.31 -22.06 38.98
N ASP A 3 -24.57 -22.34 40.25
CA ASP A 3 -23.94 -23.43 41.02
C ASP A 3 -24.10 -24.80 40.35
N GLU A 4 -25.20 -24.99 39.63
CA GLU A 4 -25.46 -26.17 38.80
C GLU A 4 -24.41 -26.37 37.70
N THR A 5 -23.88 -25.29 37.12
CA THR A 5 -22.84 -25.36 36.07
C THR A 5 -21.53 -25.92 36.63
N PHE A 6 -21.16 -25.51 37.85
CA PHE A 6 -19.97 -26.03 38.52
C PHE A 6 -20.11 -27.52 38.86
N HIS A 7 -21.28 -27.95 39.33
CA HIS A 7 -21.55 -29.37 39.60
C HIS A 7 -21.47 -30.25 38.34
N LEU A 8 -21.92 -29.76 37.18
CA LEU A 8 -21.80 -30.49 35.91
C LEU A 8 -20.32 -30.64 35.48
N VAL A 9 -19.48 -29.63 35.71
CA VAL A 9 -18.04 -29.72 35.46
C VAL A 9 -17.39 -30.77 36.39
N GLU A 10 -17.71 -30.75 37.68
CA GLU A 10 -17.23 -31.75 38.64
C GLU A 10 -17.66 -33.17 38.26
N GLN A 11 -18.91 -33.34 37.82
CA GLN A 11 -19.45 -34.62 37.40
C GLN A 11 -18.74 -35.14 36.13
N ALA A 12 -18.50 -34.27 35.15
CA ALA A 12 -17.76 -34.62 33.93
C ALA A 12 -16.33 -35.07 34.24
N LEU A 13 -15.63 -34.35 35.13
CA LEU A 13 -14.28 -34.69 35.58
C LEU A 13 -14.23 -36.01 36.36
N ARG A 14 -15.21 -36.25 37.25
CA ARG A 14 -15.26 -37.47 38.09
C ARG A 14 -15.62 -38.73 37.29
N SER A 15 -16.46 -38.61 36.27
CA SER A 15 -16.98 -39.76 35.51
C SER A 15 -16.15 -40.11 34.28
N GLY A 16 -15.56 -39.13 33.59
CA GLY A 16 -14.82 -39.31 32.34
C GLY A 16 -13.36 -38.86 32.37
N GLY A 17 -12.84 -38.46 33.53
CA GLY A 17 -11.47 -37.97 33.68
C GLY A 17 -11.27 -36.54 33.12
N SER A 18 -10.01 -36.10 33.08
CA SER A 18 -9.63 -34.74 32.67
C SER A 18 -10.04 -34.42 31.22
N GLY A 19 -9.89 -35.38 30.30
CA GLY A 19 -10.30 -35.23 28.89
C GLY A 19 -11.79 -34.88 28.73
N ALA A 20 -12.67 -35.62 29.42
CA ALA A 20 -14.11 -35.38 29.37
C ALA A 20 -14.50 -34.02 29.98
N GLY A 21 -13.80 -33.58 31.04
CA GLY A 21 -14.00 -32.25 31.63
C GLY A 21 -13.62 -31.13 30.66
N PHE A 22 -12.48 -31.21 29.99
CA PHE A 22 -12.10 -30.22 28.96
C PHE A 22 -13.09 -30.21 27.81
N ASP A 23 -13.50 -31.37 27.31
CA ASP A 23 -14.43 -31.45 26.19
C ASP A 23 -15.82 -30.89 26.55
N PHE A 24 -16.25 -31.02 27.81
CA PHE A 24 -17.46 -30.37 28.32
C PHE A 24 -17.31 -28.83 28.32
N LEU A 25 -16.23 -28.30 28.89
CA LEU A 25 -15.97 -26.85 28.96
C LEU A 25 -15.90 -26.23 27.56
N MET A 26 -15.15 -26.86 26.65
CA MET A 26 -15.00 -26.37 25.27
C MET A 26 -16.33 -26.37 24.51
N ARG A 27 -17.14 -27.42 24.67
CA ARG A 27 -18.47 -27.49 24.06
C ARG A 27 -19.36 -26.37 24.56
N ARG A 28 -19.40 -26.18 25.88
CA ARG A 28 -20.22 -25.14 26.51
C ARG A 28 -19.81 -23.74 26.04
N PHE A 29 -18.52 -23.40 26.10
CA PHE A 29 -18.04 -22.08 25.67
C PHE A 29 -18.28 -21.83 24.19
N ARG A 30 -18.23 -22.87 23.36
CA ARG A 30 -18.61 -22.75 21.95
C ARG A 30 -20.11 -22.50 21.78
N GLU A 31 -20.98 -23.21 22.50
CA GLU A 31 -22.44 -23.03 22.46
C GLU A 31 -22.86 -21.63 22.97
N GLU A 32 -22.19 -21.13 24.01
CA GLU A 32 -22.39 -19.80 24.56
C GLU A 32 -21.73 -18.68 23.73
N LYS A 33 -21.00 -19.03 22.66
CA LYS A 33 -20.17 -18.13 21.85
C LYS A 33 -19.13 -17.33 22.67
N ASP A 34 -18.71 -17.87 23.81
CA ASP A 34 -17.63 -17.32 24.63
C ASP A 34 -16.27 -17.84 24.12
N TYR A 35 -15.92 -17.42 22.91
CA TYR A 35 -14.69 -17.88 22.25
C TYR A 35 -13.39 -17.52 23.00
N PRO A 36 -13.28 -16.41 23.76
CA PRO A 36 -12.13 -16.18 24.62
C PRO A 36 -11.96 -17.28 25.67
N ARG A 37 -13.03 -17.71 26.35
CA ARG A 37 -12.94 -18.83 27.31
C ARG A 37 -12.69 -20.17 26.62
N LEU A 38 -13.19 -20.36 25.39
CA LEU A 38 -12.84 -21.53 24.57
C LEU A 38 -11.33 -21.57 24.28
N PHE A 39 -10.72 -20.42 23.94
CA PHE A 39 -9.28 -20.31 23.72
C PHE A 39 -8.50 -20.72 24.97
N GLU A 40 -8.87 -20.17 26.13
CA GLU A 40 -8.26 -20.51 27.42
C GLU A 40 -8.41 -22.01 27.75
N ALA A 41 -9.58 -22.59 27.51
CA ALA A 41 -9.83 -24.02 27.72
C ALA A 41 -8.96 -24.90 26.81
N ARG A 42 -8.73 -24.50 25.55
CA ARG A 42 -7.82 -25.17 24.62
C ARG A 42 -6.38 -25.13 25.10
N LEU A 43 -5.90 -23.96 25.52
CA LEU A 43 -4.55 -23.80 26.08
C LEU A 43 -4.39 -24.63 27.36
N MET A 44 -5.38 -24.62 28.24
CA MET A 44 -5.35 -25.40 29.48
C MET A 44 -5.29 -26.92 29.19
N LYS A 45 -6.06 -27.41 28.22
CA LYS A 45 -5.99 -28.81 27.74
C LYS A 45 -4.59 -29.12 27.20
N ARG A 46 -4.02 -28.24 26.38
CA ARG A 46 -2.67 -28.44 25.83
C ARG A 46 -1.59 -28.50 26.92
N ARG A 47 -1.68 -27.64 27.94
CA ARG A 47 -0.78 -27.71 29.11
C ARG A 47 -0.90 -29.03 29.83
N HIS A 48 -2.12 -29.55 30.03
CA HIS A 48 -2.35 -30.85 30.62
C HIS A 48 -1.66 -31.99 29.84
N GLU A 49 -1.84 -32.00 28.52
CA GLU A 49 -1.25 -33.01 27.62
C GLU A 49 0.28 -33.00 27.65
N LEU A 50 0.89 -31.82 27.86
CA LEU A 50 2.33 -31.64 27.98
C LEU A 50 2.87 -31.87 29.40
N GLY A 51 2.02 -32.25 30.36
CA GLY A 51 2.40 -32.44 31.77
C GLY A 51 2.75 -31.14 32.51
N LEU A 52 2.34 -29.99 31.98
CA LEU A 52 2.58 -28.67 32.57
C LEU A 52 1.52 -28.32 33.62
N PRO A 53 1.84 -27.44 34.59
CA PRO A 53 0.83 -26.87 35.50
C PRO A 53 -0.28 -26.18 34.71
N LEU A 54 -1.56 -26.50 35.00
CA LEU A 54 -2.71 -25.95 34.26
C LEU A 54 -2.81 -24.42 34.37
N ILE A 55 -2.44 -23.89 35.54
CA ILE A 55 -2.29 -22.45 35.78
C ILE A 55 -0.82 -22.12 35.61
N GLN A 56 -0.52 -21.17 34.72
CA GLN A 56 0.86 -20.75 34.49
C GLN A 56 1.39 -19.98 35.70
N ILE A 57 2.49 -20.48 36.25
CA ILE A 57 3.21 -19.86 37.38
C ILE A 57 4.67 -19.51 37.02
N GLU A 58 5.21 -20.13 35.96
CA GLU A 58 6.60 -19.96 35.51
C GLU A 58 6.65 -19.33 34.09
N PRO A 59 7.73 -18.58 33.77
CA PRO A 59 7.97 -18.08 32.41
C PRO A 59 8.08 -19.21 31.37
N MET A 60 7.56 -18.97 30.16
CA MET A 60 7.64 -19.95 29.05
C MET A 60 9.06 -20.15 28.52
N GLU A 61 9.96 -19.21 28.80
CA GLU A 61 11.37 -19.25 28.40
C GLU A 61 12.15 -20.33 29.14
N ASP A 62 11.71 -20.69 30.36
CA ASP A 62 12.37 -21.68 31.21
C ASP A 62 12.02 -23.14 30.82
N LEU A 63 11.03 -23.33 29.93
CA LEU A 63 10.62 -24.66 29.48
C LEU A 63 11.61 -25.25 28.46
N PRO A 64 11.78 -26.60 28.42
CA PRO A 64 12.55 -27.27 27.37
C PRO A 64 12.04 -26.89 25.97
N ASN A 65 12.97 -26.75 25.01
CA ASN A 65 12.65 -26.30 23.65
C ASN A 65 11.57 -27.15 22.95
N GLU A 66 11.59 -28.47 23.13
CA GLU A 66 10.58 -29.37 22.54
C GLU A 66 9.18 -29.11 23.13
N THR A 67 9.07 -28.95 24.44
CA THR A 67 7.82 -28.64 25.13
C THR A 67 7.29 -27.26 24.74
N ARG A 68 8.18 -26.27 24.62
CA ARG A 68 7.83 -24.91 24.17
C ARG A 68 7.23 -24.95 22.77
N ARG A 69 7.91 -25.62 21.83
CA ARG A 69 7.43 -25.78 20.46
C ARG A 69 6.07 -26.49 20.40
N ALA A 70 5.90 -27.58 21.15
CA ALA A 70 4.64 -28.30 21.18
C ALA A 70 3.49 -27.47 21.77
N TYR A 71 3.77 -26.57 22.71
CA TYR A 71 2.79 -25.61 23.23
C TYR A 71 2.46 -24.52 22.22
N GLU A 72 3.48 -23.95 21.54
CA GLU A 72 3.30 -22.96 20.47
C GLU A 72 2.41 -23.49 19.33
N GLU A 73 2.60 -24.75 18.93
CA GLU A 73 1.75 -25.42 17.94
C GLU A 73 0.28 -25.45 18.40
N GLY A 74 0.03 -25.83 19.66
CA GLY A 74 -1.32 -25.83 20.23
C GLY A 74 -1.92 -24.42 20.39
N PHE A 75 -1.08 -23.41 20.67
CA PHE A 75 -1.49 -22.01 20.69
C PHE A 75 -1.95 -21.55 19.31
N ILE A 76 -1.18 -21.89 18.26
CA ILE A 76 -1.52 -21.56 16.87
C ILE A 76 -2.86 -22.20 16.48
N GLU A 77 -3.06 -23.49 16.79
CA GLU A 77 -4.31 -24.20 16.51
C GLU A 77 -5.50 -23.56 17.21
N ALA A 78 -5.37 -23.26 18.51
CA ALA A 78 -6.42 -22.64 19.30
C ALA A 78 -6.77 -21.23 18.79
N ALA A 79 -5.76 -20.44 18.42
CA ALA A 79 -5.95 -19.09 17.90
C ALA A 79 -6.65 -19.11 16.54
N ARG A 80 -6.25 -20.04 15.65
CA ARG A 80 -6.88 -20.22 14.35
C ARG A 80 -8.34 -20.68 14.47
N GLU A 81 -8.64 -21.59 15.40
CA GLU A 81 -10.01 -22.03 15.68
C GLU A 81 -10.89 -20.88 16.16
N VAL A 82 -10.45 -20.17 17.20
CA VAL A 82 -11.24 -19.10 17.82
C VAL A 82 -11.36 -17.88 16.90
N GLY A 83 -10.29 -17.50 16.22
CA GLY A 83 -10.34 -16.49 15.17
C GLY A 83 -11.33 -16.87 14.06
N GLY A 84 -11.30 -18.12 13.61
CA GLY A 84 -12.25 -18.64 12.61
C GLY A 84 -13.71 -18.60 13.07
N LEU A 85 -13.99 -18.92 14.34
CA LEU A 85 -15.32 -18.83 14.92
C LEU A 85 -15.83 -17.38 14.98
N PHE A 86 -14.97 -16.43 15.38
CA PHE A 86 -15.33 -15.01 15.31
C PHE A 86 -15.63 -14.53 13.89
N LEU A 87 -14.84 -14.96 12.89
CA LEU A 87 -15.10 -14.64 11.49
C LEU A 87 -16.41 -15.26 10.98
N ALA A 88 -16.72 -16.50 11.37
CA ALA A 88 -17.97 -17.17 10.99
C ALA A 88 -19.20 -16.43 11.54
N ASP A 89 -19.07 -15.78 12.70
CA ASP A 89 -20.09 -14.92 13.30
C ASP A 89 -20.04 -13.46 12.77
N GLY A 90 -19.18 -13.16 11.79
CA GLY A 90 -19.05 -11.82 11.20
C GLY A 90 -18.29 -10.81 12.07
N ASN A 91 -17.68 -11.23 13.18
CA ASN A 91 -16.98 -10.33 14.09
C ASN A 91 -15.47 -10.25 13.77
N ILE A 92 -15.15 -9.50 12.71
CA ILE A 92 -13.76 -9.31 12.25
C ILE A 92 -12.88 -8.64 13.31
N GLN A 93 -13.42 -7.65 14.03
CA GLN A 93 -12.66 -6.90 15.04
C GLN A 93 -12.17 -7.83 16.17
N ARG A 94 -13.02 -8.75 16.62
CA ARG A 94 -12.64 -9.73 17.67
C ARG A 94 -11.82 -10.89 17.12
N ALA A 95 -11.92 -11.21 15.83
CA ALA A 95 -11.08 -12.22 15.20
C ALA A 95 -9.63 -11.77 15.05
N TRP A 96 -9.41 -10.49 14.72
CA TRP A 96 -8.09 -9.99 14.32
C TRP A 96 -6.96 -10.21 15.35
N PRO A 97 -7.15 -9.97 16.66
CA PRO A 97 -6.09 -10.22 17.65
C PRO A 97 -5.53 -11.65 17.63
N TYR A 98 -6.37 -12.66 17.38
CA TYR A 98 -5.94 -14.06 17.30
C TYR A 98 -5.09 -14.34 16.06
N PHE A 99 -5.54 -13.85 14.89
CA PHE A 99 -4.80 -14.00 13.64
C PHE A 99 -3.51 -13.18 13.60
N ARG A 100 -3.50 -11.99 14.23
CA ARG A 100 -2.30 -11.18 14.41
C ARG A 100 -1.26 -11.89 15.26
N ALA A 101 -1.69 -12.52 16.37
CA ALA A 101 -0.79 -13.23 17.29
C ALA A 101 -0.03 -14.39 16.63
N ILE A 102 -0.61 -14.99 15.58
CA ILE A 102 -0.01 -16.10 14.84
C ILE A 102 0.57 -15.70 13.47
N GLY A 103 0.50 -14.42 13.11
CA GLY A 103 1.00 -13.91 11.83
C GLY A 103 0.23 -14.40 10.60
N GLU A 104 -1.06 -14.74 10.73
CA GLU A 104 -1.90 -15.26 9.64
C GLU A 104 -3.02 -14.26 9.25
N PRO A 105 -2.73 -13.18 8.51
CA PRO A 105 -3.74 -12.17 8.17
C PRO A 105 -4.75 -12.64 7.10
N ALA A 106 -4.43 -13.68 6.33
CA ALA A 106 -5.19 -14.07 5.14
C ALA A 106 -6.69 -14.37 5.40
N PRO A 107 -7.10 -15.06 6.48
CA PRO A 107 -8.52 -15.29 6.76
C PRO A 107 -9.29 -13.99 7.06
N VAL A 108 -8.66 -13.05 7.76
CA VAL A 108 -9.25 -11.74 8.06
C VAL A 108 -9.36 -10.91 6.80
N ALA A 109 -8.31 -10.91 5.96
CA ALA A 109 -8.32 -10.27 4.65
C ALA A 109 -9.48 -10.78 3.77
N ALA A 110 -9.69 -12.10 3.72
CA ALA A 110 -10.80 -12.70 2.96
C ALA A 110 -12.19 -12.35 3.52
N ALA A 111 -12.32 -12.16 4.83
CA ALA A 111 -13.56 -11.68 5.44
C ALA A 111 -13.82 -10.20 5.12
N ILE A 112 -12.79 -9.36 5.18
CA ILE A 112 -12.85 -7.93 4.83
C ILE A 112 -13.24 -7.72 3.36
N GLU A 113 -12.74 -8.56 2.46
CA GLU A 113 -13.05 -8.47 1.03
C GLU A 113 -14.56 -8.52 0.74
N ARG A 114 -15.31 -9.28 1.55
CA ARG A 114 -16.75 -9.46 1.43
C ARG A 114 -17.57 -8.35 2.07
N ILE A 115 -16.93 -7.42 2.79
CA ILE A 115 -17.64 -6.31 3.40
C ILE A 115 -18.01 -5.27 2.34
N GLU A 116 -19.27 -4.85 2.38
CA GLU A 116 -19.76 -3.66 1.69
C GLU A 116 -19.74 -2.45 2.63
N SER A 117 -19.71 -1.25 2.06
CA SER A 117 -19.70 0.00 2.83
C SER A 117 -20.96 0.10 3.71
N GLN A 118 -20.80 0.28 5.02
CA GLN A 118 -21.89 0.36 6.01
C GLN A 118 -21.63 1.48 7.04
N GLU A 119 -22.55 1.67 7.97
CA GLU A 119 -22.29 2.52 9.14
C GLU A 119 -21.19 1.90 10.02
N GLU A 120 -20.33 2.72 10.63
CA GLU A 120 -19.25 2.30 11.55
C GLU A 120 -18.11 1.45 10.95
N MET A 121 -17.59 1.83 9.78
CA MET A 121 -16.43 1.15 9.16
C MET A 121 -15.06 1.42 9.81
N ALA A 122 -14.96 2.36 10.77
CA ALA A 122 -13.68 2.81 11.30
C ALA A 122 -12.78 1.68 11.84
N PRO A 123 -13.26 0.72 12.66
CA PRO A 123 -12.42 -0.37 13.15
C PRO A 123 -12.00 -1.34 12.05
N ILE A 124 -12.83 -1.54 11.02
CA ILE A 124 -12.47 -2.39 9.88
C ILE A 124 -11.41 -1.70 9.03
N ILE A 125 -11.53 -0.38 8.81
CA ILE A 125 -10.53 0.42 8.09
C ILE A 125 -9.18 0.40 8.81
N GLU A 126 -9.18 0.49 10.15
CA GLU A 126 -7.98 0.37 10.96
C GLU A 126 -7.24 -0.95 10.67
N ILE A 127 -7.97 -2.06 10.77
CA ILE A 127 -7.41 -3.40 10.52
C ILE A 127 -6.97 -3.54 9.05
N ALA A 128 -7.81 -3.15 8.11
CA ALA A 128 -7.59 -3.37 6.68
C ALA A 128 -6.44 -2.52 6.12
N PHE A 129 -6.44 -1.22 6.40
CA PHE A 129 -5.53 -0.25 5.82
C PHE A 129 -4.37 0.07 6.75
N HIS A 130 -4.64 0.59 7.96
CA HIS A 130 -3.60 1.09 8.85
C HIS A 130 -2.68 -0.03 9.37
N GLU A 131 -3.25 -1.20 9.68
CA GLU A 131 -2.49 -2.38 10.06
C GLU A 131 -2.03 -3.25 8.88
N GLY A 132 -2.44 -2.91 7.66
CA GLY A 132 -1.96 -3.54 6.44
C GLY A 132 -2.50 -4.94 6.13
N VAL A 133 -3.62 -5.35 6.75
CA VAL A 133 -4.22 -6.69 6.54
C VAL A 133 -4.78 -6.86 5.14
N HIS A 134 -5.46 -5.83 4.62
CA HIS A 134 -6.01 -5.83 3.26
C HIS A 134 -6.05 -4.40 2.69
N PRO A 135 -4.89 -3.79 2.36
CA PRO A 135 -4.79 -2.36 2.06
C PRO A 135 -5.72 -1.88 0.95
N ARG A 136 -5.83 -2.65 -0.15
CA ARG A 136 -6.71 -2.33 -1.28
C ARG A 136 -8.16 -2.07 -0.84
N LYS A 137 -8.79 -3.08 -0.24
CA LYS A 137 -10.18 -2.99 0.26
C LYS A 137 -10.33 -1.96 1.37
N GLY A 138 -9.37 -1.85 2.29
CA GLY A 138 -9.37 -0.81 3.31
C GLY A 138 -9.40 0.60 2.70
N PHE A 139 -8.64 0.81 1.63
CA PHE A 139 -8.62 2.07 0.90
C PHE A 139 -9.91 2.34 0.10
N GLU A 140 -10.53 1.31 -0.49
CA GLU A 140 -11.86 1.41 -1.10
C GLU A 140 -12.90 1.88 -0.08
N LEU A 141 -12.85 1.35 1.15
CA LEU A 141 -13.73 1.74 2.24
C LEU A 141 -13.46 3.19 2.71
N ILE A 142 -12.21 3.62 2.74
CA ILE A 142 -11.88 5.04 3.03
C ILE A 142 -12.51 5.95 1.97
N LEU A 143 -12.34 5.61 0.69
CA LEU A 143 -12.90 6.39 -0.42
C LEU A 143 -14.43 6.46 -0.36
N SER A 144 -15.11 5.34 -0.12
CA SER A 144 -16.57 5.28 -0.10
C SER A 144 -17.19 5.97 1.12
N ASN A 145 -16.55 5.90 2.29
CA ASN A 145 -17.12 6.42 3.54
C ASN A 145 -16.65 7.84 3.90
N TYR A 146 -15.42 8.21 3.53
CA TYR A 146 -14.80 9.47 3.96
C TYR A 146 -14.47 10.44 2.81
N GLY A 147 -14.61 9.99 1.56
CA GLY A 147 -14.39 10.80 0.37
C GLY A 147 -12.92 11.00 -0.04
N ILE A 148 -12.72 11.71 -1.15
CA ILE A 148 -11.42 11.84 -1.83
C ILE A 148 -10.38 12.57 -0.98
N CYS A 149 -10.74 13.67 -0.30
CA CYS A 149 -9.79 14.44 0.51
C CYS A 149 -9.14 13.54 1.57
N ARG A 150 -9.97 12.77 2.29
CA ARG A 150 -9.51 11.85 3.34
C ARG A 150 -8.70 10.70 2.75
N ALA A 151 -9.11 10.15 1.61
CA ALA A 151 -8.34 9.13 0.92
C ALA A 151 -6.94 9.63 0.49
N ILE A 152 -6.83 10.85 -0.01
CA ILE A 152 -5.53 11.48 -0.33
C ILE A 152 -4.66 11.59 0.93
N THR A 153 -5.20 12.12 2.04
CA THR A 153 -4.47 12.22 3.30
C THR A 153 -4.00 10.84 3.79
N SER A 154 -4.89 9.85 3.78
CA SER A 154 -4.58 8.48 4.21
C SER A 154 -3.53 7.82 3.31
N PHE A 155 -3.60 8.00 2.00
CA PHE A 155 -2.62 7.48 1.05
C PHE A 155 -1.23 8.10 1.26
N HIS A 156 -1.18 9.41 1.48
CA HIS A 156 0.07 10.13 1.71
C HIS A 156 0.77 9.63 2.99
N GLN A 157 -0.01 9.37 4.05
CA GLN A 157 0.52 8.89 5.33
C GLN A 157 0.79 7.38 5.36
N TYR A 158 0.41 6.63 4.32
CA TYR A 158 0.53 5.18 4.30
C TYR A 158 2.00 4.74 4.16
N PRO A 159 2.60 4.12 5.21
CA PRO A 159 4.02 3.77 5.19
C PRO A 159 4.29 2.45 4.45
N GLY A 160 3.25 1.64 4.23
CA GLY A 160 3.37 0.32 3.61
C GLY A 160 3.70 0.39 2.13
N ARG A 161 4.57 -0.50 1.65
CA ARG A 161 4.78 -0.75 0.21
C ARG A 161 3.75 -1.72 -0.35
N ASN A 162 3.29 -2.67 0.45
CA ASN A 162 2.33 -3.69 0.03
C ASN A 162 0.97 -3.05 -0.26
N GLY A 163 0.36 -3.38 -1.40
CA GLY A 163 -0.96 -2.85 -1.81
C GLY A 163 -0.99 -1.35 -2.13
N ARG A 164 0.12 -0.61 -1.98
CA ARG A 164 0.18 0.84 -2.24
C ARG A 164 -0.14 1.18 -3.70
N GLU A 165 0.43 0.44 -4.65
CA GLU A 165 0.13 0.66 -6.07
C GLU A 165 -1.35 0.43 -6.38
N ASP A 166 -1.98 -0.60 -5.80
CA ASP A 166 -3.41 -0.85 -6.00
C ASP A 166 -4.30 0.24 -5.41
N CYS A 167 -3.97 0.73 -4.21
CA CYS A 167 -4.64 1.90 -3.62
C CYS A 167 -4.55 3.12 -4.54
N LEU A 168 -3.36 3.37 -5.11
CA LEU A 168 -3.15 4.48 -6.03
C LEU A 168 -3.96 4.32 -7.32
N ARG A 169 -4.01 3.11 -7.90
CA ARG A 169 -4.85 2.82 -9.08
C ARG A 169 -6.31 3.14 -8.83
N ILE A 170 -6.84 2.76 -7.67
CA ILE A 170 -8.23 3.06 -7.27
C ILE A 170 -8.42 4.58 -7.16
N LEU A 171 -7.49 5.29 -6.51
CA LEU A 171 -7.56 6.75 -6.35
C LEU A 171 -7.58 7.47 -7.71
N ILE A 172 -6.65 7.13 -8.62
CA ILE A 172 -6.57 7.76 -9.94
C ILE A 172 -7.85 7.50 -10.73
N ARG A 173 -8.31 6.25 -10.78
CA ARG A 173 -9.54 5.87 -11.50
C ARG A 173 -10.76 6.60 -10.94
N ARG A 174 -10.82 6.79 -9.62
CA ARG A 174 -11.91 7.54 -8.99
C ARG A 174 -11.88 9.02 -9.37
N VAL A 175 -10.74 9.68 -9.23
CA VAL A 175 -10.58 11.11 -9.57
C VAL A 175 -10.82 11.36 -11.06
N HIS A 176 -10.28 10.50 -11.93
CA HIS A 176 -10.54 10.54 -13.37
C HIS A 176 -12.03 10.35 -13.68
N GLY A 177 -12.66 9.33 -13.10
CA GLY A 177 -14.09 9.06 -13.29
C GLY A 177 -14.98 10.24 -12.87
N ASP A 178 -14.73 10.82 -11.69
CA ASP A 178 -15.50 11.96 -11.18
C ASP A 178 -15.35 13.19 -12.10
N LEU A 179 -14.15 13.44 -12.63
CA LEU A 179 -13.93 14.52 -13.60
C LEU A 179 -14.67 14.26 -14.92
N VAL A 180 -14.60 13.03 -15.45
CA VAL A 180 -15.32 12.65 -16.67
C VAL A 180 -16.82 12.85 -16.53
N GLU A 181 -17.42 12.40 -15.42
CA GLU A 181 -18.86 12.56 -15.19
C GLU A 181 -19.24 14.04 -15.04
N ASN A 182 -18.40 14.85 -14.38
CA ASN A 182 -18.64 16.29 -14.25
C ASN A 182 -18.56 17.02 -15.60
N LEU A 183 -17.54 16.73 -16.41
CA LEU A 183 -17.40 17.28 -17.77
C LEU A 183 -18.59 16.87 -18.65
N LYS A 184 -18.94 15.58 -18.67
CA LYS A 184 -20.07 15.06 -19.46
C LYS A 184 -21.39 15.72 -19.06
N ARG A 185 -21.63 15.91 -17.75
CA ARG A 185 -22.82 16.59 -17.25
C ARG A 185 -22.90 18.02 -17.74
N THR A 186 -21.80 18.79 -17.66
CA THR A 186 -21.76 20.17 -18.14
C THR A 186 -21.91 20.27 -19.65
N ILE A 187 -21.22 19.41 -20.41
CA ILE A 187 -21.34 19.35 -21.88
C ILE A 187 -22.79 19.04 -22.28
N SER A 188 -23.41 18.05 -21.64
CA SER A 188 -24.81 17.70 -21.95
C SER A 188 -25.79 18.83 -21.63
N GLN A 189 -25.52 19.63 -20.59
CA GLN A 189 -26.35 20.80 -20.26
C GLN A 189 -26.19 21.94 -21.26
N ASN A 190 -25.02 22.11 -21.86
CA ASN A 190 -24.73 23.19 -22.81
C ASN A 190 -25.08 22.82 -24.26
N GLU A 191 -24.72 21.60 -24.69
CA GLU A 191 -24.87 21.12 -26.07
C GLU A 191 -26.16 20.32 -26.30
N GLY A 192 -26.88 19.94 -25.23
CA GLY A 192 -28.10 19.15 -25.31
C GLY A 192 -27.89 17.68 -25.72
N GLN A 193 -26.63 17.24 -25.88
CA GLN A 193 -26.27 15.86 -26.22
C GLN A 193 -25.29 15.29 -25.20
N ALA A 194 -25.54 14.07 -24.74
CA ALA A 194 -24.63 13.37 -23.88
C ALA A 194 -23.44 12.83 -24.69
N SER A 195 -22.22 13.18 -24.27
CA SER A 195 -21.02 12.63 -24.90
C SER A 195 -20.85 11.15 -24.55
N GLU A 196 -20.50 10.31 -25.52
CA GLU A 196 -20.27 8.88 -25.31
C GLU A 196 -18.84 8.57 -24.85
N THR A 197 -17.87 9.44 -25.15
CA THR A 197 -16.48 9.23 -24.78
C THR A 197 -16.24 9.41 -23.27
N ARG A 198 -15.24 8.71 -22.75
CA ARG A 198 -14.68 8.88 -21.40
C ARG A 198 -13.27 9.48 -21.39
N ASN A 199 -12.71 9.73 -22.58
CA ASN A 199 -11.39 10.33 -22.72
C ASN A 199 -11.50 11.85 -22.51
N ILE A 200 -10.85 12.36 -21.47
CA ILE A 200 -10.93 13.78 -21.08
C ILE A 200 -10.46 14.71 -22.22
N PRO A 201 -9.36 14.44 -22.94
CA PRO A 201 -8.94 15.26 -24.09
C PRO A 201 -9.99 15.38 -25.17
N ALA A 202 -10.66 14.29 -25.52
CA ALA A 202 -11.77 14.30 -26.48
C ALA A 202 -13.00 15.06 -25.95
N LEU A 203 -13.27 15.00 -24.64
CA LEU A 203 -14.32 15.82 -24.02
C LEU A 203 -14.00 17.32 -24.11
N MET A 204 -12.75 17.72 -23.92
CA MET A 204 -12.33 19.13 -23.95
C MET A 204 -12.13 19.68 -25.37
N ALA A 205 -11.87 18.83 -26.36
CA ALA A 205 -11.54 19.25 -27.72
C ALA A 205 -12.64 20.12 -28.35
N GLY A 206 -12.26 21.31 -28.81
CA GLY A 206 -13.18 22.28 -29.43
C GLY A 206 -14.13 22.98 -28.44
N ARG A 207 -13.96 22.77 -27.13
CA ARG A 207 -14.83 23.31 -26.07
C ARG A 207 -14.08 24.23 -25.11
N ASP A 208 -13.41 25.25 -25.65
CA ASP A 208 -12.65 26.22 -24.85
C ASP A 208 -13.55 26.94 -23.81
N TRP A 209 -14.85 27.04 -24.09
CA TRP A 209 -15.88 27.56 -23.19
C TRP A 209 -15.94 26.84 -21.83
N LEU A 210 -15.48 25.57 -21.74
CA LEU A 210 -15.38 24.84 -20.47
C LEU A 210 -14.45 25.52 -19.46
N PHE A 211 -13.52 26.35 -19.91
CA PHE A 211 -12.51 26.98 -19.08
C PHE A 211 -12.71 28.50 -18.92
N GLU A 212 -13.75 29.05 -19.54
CA GLU A 212 -14.11 30.45 -19.41
C GLU A 212 -14.53 30.78 -17.96
N GLY A 213 -14.24 32.01 -17.53
CA GLY A 213 -14.63 32.47 -16.20
C GLY A 213 -13.92 31.77 -15.04
N ASN A 214 -12.74 31.17 -15.28
CA ASN A 214 -12.02 30.34 -14.29
C ASN A 214 -12.84 29.13 -13.83
N SER A 215 -13.64 28.54 -14.72
CA SER A 215 -14.39 27.32 -14.43
C SER A 215 -13.47 26.12 -14.22
N TYR A 216 -13.82 25.27 -13.25
CA TYR A 216 -13.18 23.99 -12.99
C TYR A 216 -14.23 22.98 -12.52
N TYR A 217 -13.99 21.70 -12.81
CA TYR A 217 -14.97 20.62 -12.64
C TYR A 217 -14.57 19.57 -11.60
N LEU A 218 -13.40 19.74 -10.99
CA LEU A 218 -12.93 18.92 -9.87
C LEU A 218 -11.93 19.75 -9.06
N ASP A 219 -11.89 19.53 -7.74
CA ASP A 219 -10.96 20.24 -6.86
C ASP A 219 -9.52 20.05 -7.33
N THR A 220 -8.87 21.15 -7.71
CA THR A 220 -7.55 21.08 -8.33
C THR A 220 -6.47 20.54 -7.38
N SER A 221 -6.64 20.68 -6.06
CA SER A 221 -5.72 20.08 -5.10
C SER A 221 -5.75 18.54 -5.12
N HIS A 222 -6.92 17.95 -5.41
CA HIS A 222 -7.04 16.50 -5.62
C HIS A 222 -6.29 16.06 -6.87
N VAL A 223 -6.47 16.80 -7.97
CA VAL A 223 -5.81 16.50 -9.25
C VAL A 223 -4.29 16.57 -9.10
N VAL A 224 -3.77 17.62 -8.46
CA VAL A 224 -2.34 17.78 -8.19
C VAL A 224 -1.79 16.62 -7.37
N SER A 225 -2.47 16.25 -6.27
CA SER A 225 -2.03 15.16 -5.40
C SER A 225 -1.91 13.83 -6.15
N VAL A 226 -2.94 13.49 -6.93
CA VAL A 226 -2.97 12.25 -7.72
C VAL A 226 -1.88 12.22 -8.79
N ILE A 227 -1.64 13.33 -9.47
CA ILE A 227 -0.58 13.46 -10.46
C ILE A 227 0.80 13.29 -9.82
N GLN A 228 1.05 13.87 -8.66
CA GLN A 228 2.31 13.71 -7.94
C GLN A 228 2.53 12.24 -7.53
N PHE A 229 1.49 11.57 -7.03
CA PHE A 229 1.57 10.15 -6.68
C PHE A 229 1.77 9.25 -7.91
N SER A 230 1.27 9.64 -9.08
CA SER A 230 1.33 8.82 -10.31
C SER A 230 2.75 8.44 -10.75
N LEU A 231 3.78 9.16 -10.27
CA LEU A 231 5.19 8.82 -10.51
C LEU A 231 5.58 7.43 -9.93
N GLU A 232 4.79 6.91 -8.98
CA GLU A 232 4.97 5.59 -8.37
C GLU A 232 4.29 4.45 -9.17
N LEU A 233 3.40 4.75 -10.13
CA LEU A 233 2.64 3.74 -10.88
C LEU A 233 3.45 3.05 -11.95
N ASN A 234 3.25 1.74 -12.13
CA ASN A 234 3.80 0.97 -13.25
C ASN A 234 2.71 0.53 -14.25
N ASP A 235 1.45 0.53 -13.84
CA ASP A 235 0.32 0.19 -14.71
C ASP A 235 0.10 1.21 -15.83
N ARG A 236 0.24 0.76 -17.09
CA ARG A 236 0.12 1.61 -18.28
C ARG A 236 -1.28 2.20 -18.44
N GLU A 237 -2.33 1.45 -18.11
CA GLU A 237 -3.71 1.94 -18.22
C GLU A 237 -3.95 3.12 -17.28
N THR A 238 -3.57 2.96 -16.01
CA THR A 238 -3.73 4.02 -15.01
C THR A 238 -2.78 5.20 -15.27
N LEU A 239 -1.58 4.98 -15.80
CA LEU A 239 -0.68 6.06 -16.24
C LEU A 239 -1.33 6.91 -17.34
N ALA A 240 -2.06 6.30 -18.28
CA ALA A 240 -2.79 7.03 -19.31
C ALA A 240 -3.91 7.91 -18.71
N LEU A 241 -4.63 7.41 -17.71
CA LEU A 241 -5.64 8.21 -16.99
C LEU A 241 -4.99 9.40 -16.25
N ALA A 242 -3.85 9.19 -15.61
CA ALA A 242 -3.10 10.26 -14.97
C ALA A 242 -2.60 11.30 -15.98
N LEU A 243 -2.16 10.87 -17.17
CA LEU A 243 -1.80 11.77 -18.26
C LEU A 243 -3.00 12.64 -18.68
N GLU A 244 -4.18 12.06 -18.87
CA GLU A 244 -5.39 12.84 -19.18
C GLU A 244 -5.71 13.90 -18.10
N LEU A 245 -5.47 13.60 -16.82
CA LEU A 245 -5.61 14.57 -15.73
C LEU A 245 -4.61 15.73 -15.85
N THR A 246 -3.38 15.49 -16.30
CA THR A 246 -2.40 16.56 -16.57
C THR A 246 -2.85 17.46 -17.72
N GLU A 247 -3.51 16.91 -18.73
CA GLU A 247 -3.99 17.67 -19.88
C GLU A 247 -5.18 18.56 -19.50
N TYR A 248 -6.08 18.06 -18.67
CA TYR A 248 -7.12 18.87 -18.05
C TYR A 248 -6.53 20.00 -17.19
N GLY A 249 -5.62 19.69 -16.28
CA GLY A 249 -5.01 20.68 -15.40
C GLY A 249 -4.25 21.78 -16.15
N SER A 250 -3.63 21.43 -17.28
CA SER A 250 -2.93 22.38 -18.17
C SER A 250 -3.88 23.35 -18.89
N ARG A 251 -5.19 23.05 -18.97
CA ARG A 251 -6.22 23.93 -19.55
C ARG A 251 -6.88 24.85 -18.53
N LEU A 252 -6.70 24.59 -17.24
CA LEU A 252 -7.22 25.45 -16.18
C LEU A 252 -6.58 26.85 -16.22
N SER A 253 -7.29 27.83 -15.68
CA SER A 253 -6.74 29.15 -15.40
C SER A 253 -5.44 29.06 -14.59
N SER A 254 -4.51 29.98 -14.83
CA SER A 254 -3.22 30.05 -14.13
C SER A 254 -3.38 30.16 -12.60
N LEU A 255 -4.52 30.64 -12.12
CA LEU A 255 -4.87 30.67 -10.69
C LEU A 255 -4.96 29.28 -10.05
N PHE A 256 -5.29 28.25 -10.84
CA PHE A 256 -5.38 26.87 -10.39
C PHE A 256 -4.18 26.01 -10.82
N GLN A 257 -3.24 26.58 -11.58
CA GLN A 257 -1.99 25.92 -11.94
C GLN A 257 -0.95 26.14 -10.85
N TYR A 258 -1.09 25.36 -9.77
CA TYR A 258 -0.15 25.39 -8.64
C TYR A 258 1.30 25.23 -9.12
N ARG A 259 2.21 25.95 -8.45
CA ARG A 259 3.65 25.76 -8.63
C ARG A 259 4.14 24.63 -7.73
N GLY A 260 4.92 23.73 -8.32
CA GLY A 260 5.60 22.66 -7.61
C GLY A 260 7.08 22.99 -7.38
N ASP A 261 7.80 22.01 -6.85
CA ASP A 261 9.24 22.06 -6.67
C ASP A 261 9.97 21.55 -7.92
N PRO A 262 11.22 21.99 -8.17
CA PRO A 262 12.06 21.43 -9.24
C PRO A 262 12.17 19.89 -9.15
N PRO A 263 12.07 19.15 -10.27
CA PRO A 263 11.95 19.60 -11.66
C PRO A 263 10.49 19.70 -12.15
N PHE A 264 9.50 19.71 -11.25
CA PHE A 264 8.07 19.76 -11.55
C PHE A 264 7.44 21.12 -11.21
N GLN A 265 8.16 22.22 -11.43
CA GLN A 265 7.68 23.57 -11.10
C GLN A 265 6.36 23.89 -11.82
N ASN A 266 6.20 23.43 -13.05
CA ASN A 266 4.95 23.48 -13.79
C ASN A 266 4.25 22.13 -13.62
N VAL A 267 3.47 21.98 -12.53
CA VAL A 267 2.95 20.69 -12.08
C VAL A 267 2.30 19.90 -13.22
N PHE A 268 1.36 20.49 -13.96
CA PHE A 268 0.68 19.74 -15.03
C PHE A 268 1.57 19.44 -16.25
N PRO A 269 2.24 20.43 -16.89
CA PRO A 269 3.06 20.14 -18.06
C PRO A 269 4.24 19.21 -17.77
N ASP A 270 4.94 19.40 -16.65
CA ASP A 270 6.14 18.61 -16.33
C ASP A 270 5.79 17.15 -16.04
N HIS A 271 4.73 16.90 -15.25
CA HIS A 271 4.25 15.53 -15.04
C HIS A 271 3.70 14.92 -16.33
N GLY A 272 3.00 15.70 -17.16
CA GLY A 272 2.51 15.22 -18.46
C GLY A 272 3.64 14.75 -19.39
N ILE A 273 4.78 15.46 -19.41
CA ILE A 273 5.98 15.04 -20.16
C ILE A 273 6.56 13.74 -19.59
N TYR A 274 6.65 13.63 -18.26
CA TYR A 274 7.14 12.43 -17.58
C TYR A 274 6.26 11.20 -17.87
N LEU A 275 4.94 11.35 -17.71
CA LEU A 275 3.98 10.26 -17.90
C LEU A 275 3.91 9.79 -19.35
N ARG A 276 3.97 10.70 -20.33
CA ARG A 276 4.09 10.35 -21.76
C ARG A 276 5.31 9.48 -22.03
N ALA A 277 6.47 9.85 -21.45
CA ALA A 277 7.69 9.08 -21.63
C ALA A 277 7.54 7.65 -21.10
N LEU A 278 6.92 7.47 -19.93
CA LEU A 278 6.62 6.15 -19.37
C LEU A 278 5.65 5.33 -20.22
N LEU A 279 4.76 6.00 -20.95
CA LEU A 279 3.90 5.38 -21.96
C LEU A 279 4.63 5.10 -23.28
N GLY A 280 5.92 5.42 -23.39
CA GLY A 280 6.73 5.20 -24.59
C GLY A 280 6.58 6.30 -25.65
N GLU A 281 5.95 7.43 -25.29
CA GLU A 281 5.71 8.54 -26.19
C GLU A 281 6.74 9.65 -25.96
N ARG A 282 7.34 10.16 -27.05
CA ARG A 282 8.27 11.31 -27.03
C ARG A 282 9.39 11.17 -25.98
N VAL A 283 9.90 9.95 -25.81
CA VAL A 283 10.86 9.57 -24.77
C VAL A 283 12.11 10.47 -24.77
N GLU A 284 12.72 10.70 -25.95
CA GLU A 284 13.92 11.54 -26.06
C GLU A 284 13.66 13.01 -25.70
N GLU A 285 12.47 13.53 -26.02
CA GLU A 285 12.09 14.89 -25.67
C GLU A 285 11.95 15.04 -24.15
N ALA A 286 11.34 14.06 -23.48
CA ALA A 286 11.19 14.06 -22.03
C ALA A 286 12.53 13.95 -21.31
N ILE A 287 13.43 13.07 -21.76
CA ILE A 287 14.77 12.95 -21.16
C ILE A 287 15.56 14.25 -21.33
N ARG A 288 15.48 14.87 -22.52
CA ARG A 288 16.11 16.18 -22.75
C ARG A 288 15.52 17.26 -21.84
N HIS A 289 14.20 17.29 -21.68
CA HIS A 289 13.51 18.24 -20.81
C HIS A 289 14.01 18.15 -19.36
N PHE A 290 14.05 16.94 -18.79
CA PHE A 290 14.52 16.74 -17.42
C PHE A 290 16.04 16.92 -17.26
N ARG A 291 16.84 16.61 -18.29
CA ARG A 291 18.27 16.96 -18.32
C ARG A 291 18.48 18.47 -18.29
N ASN A 292 17.78 19.23 -19.13
CA ASN A 292 17.89 20.69 -19.15
C ASN A 292 17.52 21.29 -17.79
N LYS A 293 16.43 20.81 -17.18
CA LYS A 293 16.04 21.24 -15.83
C LYS A 293 17.08 20.94 -14.76
N LEU A 294 17.81 19.84 -14.89
CA LEU A 294 18.91 19.50 -14.00
C LEU A 294 20.12 20.42 -14.20
N THR A 295 20.46 20.77 -15.44
CA THR A 295 21.64 21.58 -15.76
C THR A 295 21.44 23.08 -15.62
N GLU A 296 20.22 23.58 -15.85
CA GLU A 296 19.92 25.02 -15.88
C GLU A 296 19.59 25.61 -14.51
N GLY A 297 19.16 24.78 -13.55
CA GLY A 297 18.80 25.29 -12.23
C GLY A 297 20.01 25.38 -11.29
N ASP A 298 19.84 26.15 -10.22
CA ASP A 298 20.88 26.33 -9.21
C ASP A 298 21.04 25.07 -8.34
N PRO A 299 22.21 24.40 -8.34
CA PRO A 299 22.46 23.21 -7.52
C PRO A 299 22.27 23.45 -6.01
N SER A 300 22.50 24.68 -5.53
CA SER A 300 22.36 25.04 -4.12
C SER A 300 20.90 25.16 -3.68
N GLU A 301 19.98 25.49 -4.60
CA GLU A 301 18.56 25.63 -4.33
C GLU A 301 17.78 24.33 -4.61
N MET A 302 18.19 23.56 -5.62
CA MET A 302 17.46 22.37 -6.07
C MET A 302 17.81 21.09 -5.31
N GLY A 303 18.97 21.05 -4.65
CA GLY A 303 19.50 19.84 -4.03
C GLY A 303 19.62 18.68 -5.04
N SER A 304 19.43 17.44 -4.57
CA SER A 304 19.54 16.23 -5.39
C SER A 304 18.22 15.80 -6.06
N GLY A 305 17.11 16.49 -5.80
CA GLY A 305 15.76 16.11 -6.25
C GLY A 305 15.64 15.91 -7.77
N PRO A 306 16.02 16.89 -8.61
CA PRO A 306 15.98 16.75 -10.07
C PRO A 306 16.80 15.59 -10.61
N ALA A 307 17.99 15.36 -10.06
CA ALA A 307 18.85 14.25 -10.46
C ALA A 307 18.20 12.90 -10.14
N GLN A 308 17.62 12.75 -8.95
CA GLN A 308 16.90 11.54 -8.56
C GLN A 308 15.69 11.28 -9.46
N VAL A 309 14.94 12.31 -9.85
CA VAL A 309 13.80 12.19 -10.79
C VAL A 309 14.28 11.72 -12.17
N LEU A 310 15.37 12.29 -12.70
CA LEU A 310 15.93 11.89 -14.00
C LEU A 310 16.47 10.45 -13.95
N VAL A 311 17.21 10.08 -12.91
CA VAL A 311 17.70 8.70 -12.70
C VAL A 311 16.53 7.72 -12.63
N ARG A 312 15.47 8.06 -11.88
CA ARG A 312 14.25 7.25 -11.79
C ARG A 312 13.60 7.09 -13.18
N LEU A 313 13.46 8.17 -13.95
CA LEU A 313 12.91 8.10 -15.31
C LEU A 313 13.72 7.17 -16.19
N LEU A 314 15.05 7.36 -16.24
CA LEU A 314 15.95 6.54 -17.06
C LEU A 314 15.91 5.07 -16.67
N ALA A 315 15.92 4.76 -15.37
CA ALA A 315 15.81 3.39 -14.87
C ALA A 315 14.48 2.74 -15.25
N ARG A 316 13.36 3.49 -15.19
CA ARG A 316 12.03 3.01 -15.59
C ARG A 316 11.88 2.81 -17.10
N LEU A 317 12.72 3.46 -17.90
CA LEU A 317 12.82 3.29 -19.34
C LEU A 317 13.90 2.27 -19.74
N GLU A 318 14.49 1.56 -18.77
CA GLU A 318 15.58 0.60 -18.96
C GLU A 318 16.86 1.19 -19.61
N ARG A 319 17.01 2.52 -19.56
CA ARG A 319 18.21 3.25 -20.02
C ARG A 319 19.26 3.29 -18.92
N TYR A 320 19.67 2.11 -18.45
CA TYR A 320 20.49 1.98 -17.24
C TYR A 320 21.86 2.64 -17.36
N ALA A 321 22.51 2.59 -18.53
CA ALA A 321 23.82 3.21 -18.73
C ALA A 321 23.78 4.73 -18.46
N GLU A 322 22.78 5.43 -19.03
CA GLU A 322 22.60 6.86 -18.79
C GLU A 322 22.16 7.16 -17.35
N ALA A 323 21.38 6.27 -16.73
CA ALA A 323 21.01 6.40 -15.33
C ALA A 323 22.27 6.33 -14.42
N ILE A 324 23.20 5.43 -14.73
CA ILE A 324 24.49 5.29 -14.02
C ILE A 324 25.31 6.56 -14.18
N GLU A 325 25.43 7.10 -15.40
CA GLU A 325 26.16 8.35 -15.67
C GLU A 325 25.62 9.51 -14.83
N VAL A 326 24.30 9.76 -14.90
CA VAL A 326 23.66 10.83 -14.11
C VAL A 326 23.83 10.60 -12.61
N SER A 327 23.72 9.35 -12.14
CA SER A 327 23.89 9.04 -10.72
C SER A 327 25.31 9.30 -10.23
N LEU A 328 26.33 9.00 -11.05
CA LEU A 328 27.73 9.23 -10.68
C LEU A 328 28.09 10.71 -10.67
N GLU A 329 27.53 11.48 -11.60
CA GLU A 329 27.82 12.91 -11.72
C GLU A 329 27.10 13.73 -10.64
N TYR A 330 25.82 13.47 -10.40
CA TYR A 330 24.98 14.35 -9.57
C TYR A 330 24.62 13.80 -8.19
N LEU A 331 24.81 12.49 -7.95
CA LEU A 331 24.48 11.85 -6.66
C LEU A 331 25.68 11.17 -5.94
N PRO A 332 26.96 11.61 -6.10
CA PRO A 332 28.11 10.86 -5.56
C PRO A 332 28.18 10.83 -4.02
N HIS A 333 27.51 11.76 -3.35
CA HIS A 333 27.52 11.92 -1.88
C HIS A 333 26.13 11.82 -1.25
N THR A 334 25.11 11.44 -2.03
CA THR A 334 23.77 11.24 -1.49
C THR A 334 23.70 9.90 -0.79
N ASP A 335 23.22 9.91 0.46
CA ASP A 335 23.04 8.68 1.24
C ASP A 335 22.05 7.75 0.51
N PRO A 336 22.43 6.48 0.24
CA PRO A 336 21.52 5.52 -0.39
C PRO A 336 20.18 5.35 0.31
N THR A 337 20.10 5.59 1.62
CA THR A 337 18.85 5.52 2.41
C THR A 337 17.92 6.70 2.15
N GLN A 338 18.44 7.81 1.63
CA GLN A 338 17.70 9.02 1.28
C GLN A 338 17.29 9.08 -0.20
N LEU A 339 17.72 8.10 -1.00
CA LEU A 339 17.41 8.04 -2.42
C LEU A 339 15.96 7.62 -2.66
N ALA A 340 15.26 8.44 -3.44
CA ALA A 340 13.98 8.14 -4.06
C ALA A 340 14.15 7.44 -5.42
N CYS A 341 15.37 7.13 -5.86
CA CYS A 341 15.66 6.38 -7.08
C CYS A 341 16.56 5.19 -6.78
N PRO A 342 16.74 4.23 -7.71
CA PRO A 342 17.72 3.17 -7.53
C PRO A 342 19.12 3.76 -7.31
N SER A 343 19.91 3.15 -6.41
CA SER A 343 21.31 3.52 -6.21
C SER A 343 22.17 3.11 -7.41
N VAL A 344 23.34 3.73 -7.56
CA VAL A 344 24.26 3.37 -8.65
C VAL A 344 24.63 1.88 -8.67
N LEU A 345 24.73 1.24 -7.51
CA LEU A 345 25.00 -0.20 -7.39
C LEU A 345 23.81 -1.03 -7.89
N GLN A 346 22.58 -0.63 -7.52
CA GLN A 346 21.36 -1.27 -8.04
C GLN A 346 21.23 -1.08 -9.56
N LEU A 347 21.59 0.09 -10.09
CA LEU A 347 21.59 0.34 -11.53
C LEU A 347 22.62 -0.53 -12.26
N CYS A 348 23.83 -0.70 -11.71
CA CYS A 348 24.83 -1.60 -12.29
C CYS A 348 24.32 -3.06 -12.30
N GLN A 349 23.66 -3.50 -11.23
CA GLN A 349 23.02 -4.83 -11.16
C GLN A 349 21.92 -4.98 -12.23
N LEU A 350 21.06 -3.98 -12.40
CA LEU A 350 19.99 -3.99 -13.40
C LEU A 350 20.55 -3.95 -14.84
N ALA A 351 21.65 -3.23 -15.06
CA ALA A 351 22.34 -3.16 -16.34
C ALA A 351 23.13 -4.44 -16.69
N GLY A 352 23.39 -5.31 -15.71
CA GLY A 352 24.37 -6.40 -15.86
C GLY A 352 25.83 -5.91 -15.96
N ASP A 353 26.11 -4.65 -15.62
CA ASP A 353 27.46 -4.07 -15.66
C ASP A 353 28.21 -4.34 -14.35
N TYR A 354 28.57 -5.61 -14.16
CA TYR A 354 29.29 -6.07 -12.97
C TYR A 354 30.72 -5.53 -12.91
N ALA A 355 31.30 -5.14 -14.05
CA ALA A 355 32.62 -4.52 -14.09
C ALA A 355 32.59 -3.13 -13.42
N GLN A 356 31.60 -2.30 -13.77
CA GLN A 356 31.38 -1.01 -13.13
C GLN A 356 30.98 -1.18 -11.66
N LEU A 357 30.13 -2.16 -11.32
CA LEU A 357 29.76 -2.49 -9.94
C LEU A 357 31.01 -2.75 -9.08
N MET A 358 31.89 -3.65 -9.54
CA MET A 358 33.14 -3.99 -8.84
C MET A 358 34.08 -2.79 -8.69
N LYS A 359 34.18 -1.94 -9.72
CA LYS A 359 35.00 -0.73 -9.67
C LYS A 359 34.52 0.25 -8.59
N LEU A 360 33.21 0.52 -8.55
CA LEU A 360 32.60 1.42 -7.55
C LEU A 360 32.72 0.84 -6.14
N ALA A 361 32.44 -0.45 -5.98
CA ALA A 361 32.58 -1.15 -4.71
C ALA A 361 34.00 -1.04 -4.13
N ARG A 362 35.04 -1.19 -4.98
CA ARG A 362 36.44 -0.99 -4.56
C ARG A 362 36.72 0.45 -4.11
N GLN A 363 36.20 1.44 -4.82
CA GLN A 363 36.40 2.86 -4.46
C GLN A 363 35.74 3.21 -3.12
N GLN A 364 34.61 2.57 -2.81
CA GLN A 364 33.86 2.79 -1.57
C GLN A 364 34.28 1.87 -0.42
N GLY A 365 35.16 0.88 -0.67
CA GLY A 365 35.52 -0.13 0.33
C GLY A 365 34.38 -1.10 0.66
N ASP A 366 33.39 -1.25 -0.21
CA ASP A 366 32.24 -2.13 -0.02
C ASP A 366 32.56 -3.56 -0.50
N LEU A 367 33.00 -4.40 0.43
CA LEU A 367 33.34 -5.81 0.16
C LEU A 367 32.13 -6.65 -0.26
N LEU A 368 30.92 -6.32 0.20
CA LEU A 368 29.72 -7.10 -0.12
C LEU A 368 29.31 -6.88 -1.56
N SER A 369 29.25 -5.62 -2.01
CA SER A 369 28.93 -5.29 -3.39
C SER A 369 30.03 -5.77 -4.35
N PHE A 370 31.29 -5.74 -3.93
CA PHE A 370 32.39 -6.32 -4.72
C PHE A 370 32.23 -7.84 -4.88
N ALA A 371 31.94 -8.56 -3.79
CA ALA A 371 31.69 -10.00 -3.84
C ALA A 371 30.46 -10.34 -4.69
N ALA A 372 29.39 -9.56 -4.61
CA ALA A 372 28.21 -9.71 -5.46
C ALA A 372 28.56 -9.60 -6.95
N GLY A 373 29.40 -8.64 -7.34
CA GLY A 373 29.88 -8.50 -8.71
C GLY A 373 30.70 -9.70 -9.18
N VAL A 374 31.64 -10.19 -8.36
CA VAL A 374 32.49 -11.36 -8.68
C VAL A 374 31.67 -12.64 -8.87
N LEU A 375 30.59 -12.83 -8.10
CA LEU A 375 29.74 -14.03 -8.22
C LEU A 375 28.83 -14.03 -9.45
N GLN A 376 28.70 -12.90 -10.14
CA GLN A 376 27.80 -12.72 -11.29
C GLN A 376 28.56 -12.60 -12.63
N THR A 377 29.89 -12.45 -12.58
CA THR A 377 30.80 -12.58 -13.74
C THR A 377 31.23 -14.02 -13.94
#